data_AF-A0A0R2CGW5-F1
#
_entry.id   AF-A0A0R2CGW5-F1
#
_cell.length_a   1.000
_cell.length_b   1.000
_cell.length_c   1.000
_cell.angle_alpha   90.00
_cell.angle_beta   90.00
_cell.angle_gamma   90.00
#
_symmetry.space_group_name_H-M   'P 1'
#
loop_
_entity.id
_entity.type
_entity.pdbx_description
1 polymer ?
#
loop_
_entity_poly.entity_id
_entity_poly.type
_entity_poly.pdbx_seq_one_letter_code
_entity_poly.pdbx_strand_id
1 'polypeptide(L)'
;MQQVLRNERINIYRKHLKDVKETPLEDWLLEEIAEPGHLEDFVLTDEEIAHLESFIENERLATAIATLSIADKMVLYQYYFSELNDVEIGSRTGKTSQGVNKRRRRAIARIKKVYESM
;
A
#
# COMPACT_ATOMS: atom_id res chain seq x y z
N MET A 1 -49.59 -22.85 17.19
CA MET A 1 -48.20 -23.37 17.05
C MET A 1 -47.51 -22.83 15.79
N GLN A 2 -48.12 -22.93 14.60
CA GLN A 2 -47.52 -22.45 13.33
C GLN A 2 -47.21 -20.94 13.28
N GLN A 3 -48.09 -20.08 13.83
CA GLN A 3 -47.85 -18.62 13.87
C GLN A 3 -46.65 -18.24 14.75
N VAL A 4 -46.43 -18.95 15.86
CA VAL A 4 -45.30 -18.69 16.77
C VAL A 4 -43.98 -18.98 16.05
N LEU A 5 -43.90 -20.12 15.36
CA LEU A 5 -42.72 -20.50 14.56
C LEU A 5 -42.44 -19.51 13.41
N ARG A 6 -43.49 -18.96 12.80
CA ARG A 6 -43.36 -17.93 11.75
C ARG A 6 -42.81 -16.62 12.33
N ASN A 7 -43.31 -16.19 13.49
CA ASN A 7 -42.86 -14.97 14.16
C ASN A 7 -41.42 -15.10 14.68
N GLU A 8 -41.06 -16.26 15.22
CA GLU A 8 -39.68 -16.61 15.61
C GLU A 8 -38.71 -16.48 14.43
N ARG A 9 -39.04 -17.05 13.26
CA ARG A 9 -38.21 -16.93 12.04
C ARG A 9 -37.99 -15.47 11.61
N ILE A 10 -39.04 -14.65 11.67
CA ILE A 10 -38.97 -13.22 11.32
C ILE A 10 -38.10 -12.46 12.32
N ASN A 11 -38.21 -12.77 13.61
CA ASN A 11 -37.41 -12.15 14.66
C ASN A 11 -35.93 -12.51 14.54
N ILE A 12 -35.61 -13.79 14.26
CA ILE A 12 -34.25 -14.26 14.01
C ILE A 12 -33.65 -13.53 12.80
N TYR A 13 -34.38 -13.47 11.69
CA TYR A 13 -33.94 -12.75 10.49
C TYR A 13 -33.67 -11.27 10.77
N ARG A 14 -34.57 -10.59 11.49
CA ARG A 14 -34.39 -9.18 11.88
C ARG A 14 -33.22 -8.95 12.83
N LYS A 15 -32.92 -9.92 13.69
CA LYS A 15 -31.79 -9.87 14.61
C LYS A 15 -30.46 -9.93 13.85
N HIS A 16 -30.38 -10.82 12.85
CA HIS A 16 -29.17 -11.01 12.05
C HIS A 16 -28.98 -10.02 10.90
N LEU A 17 -29.96 -9.17 10.58
CA LEU A 17 -29.84 -8.11 9.56
C LEU A 17 -28.79 -7.04 9.89
N LYS A 18 -28.40 -6.90 11.16
CA LYS A 18 -27.40 -5.93 11.64
C LYS A 18 -26.05 -6.57 12.00
N ASP A 19 -25.97 -7.90 11.95
CA ASP A 19 -24.72 -8.58 12.20
C ASP A 19 -23.81 -8.31 11.00
N VAL A 20 -22.55 -7.94 11.28
CA VAL A 20 -21.51 -7.89 10.24
C VAL A 20 -21.49 -9.28 9.61
N LYS A 21 -21.54 -9.34 8.28
CA LYS A 21 -21.55 -10.61 7.55
C LYS A 21 -20.21 -11.30 7.85
N GLU A 22 -20.22 -12.23 8.80
CA GLU A 22 -19.05 -13.03 9.14
C GLU A 22 -18.85 -14.05 8.03
N THR A 23 -17.89 -13.80 7.14
CA THR A 23 -17.46 -14.78 6.15
C THR A 23 -16.62 -15.83 6.90
N PRO A 24 -16.94 -17.13 6.78
CA PRO A 24 -16.10 -18.20 7.29
C PRO A 24 -14.67 -18.06 6.75
N LEU A 25 -13.68 -18.38 7.58
CA LEU A 25 -12.26 -18.25 7.20
C LEU A 25 -11.93 -19.05 5.94
N GLU A 26 -12.57 -20.22 5.78
CA GLU A 26 -12.41 -21.10 4.64
C GLU A 26 -12.91 -20.46 3.34
N ASP A 27 -14.04 -19.76 3.39
CA ASP A 27 -14.62 -19.08 2.23
C ASP A 27 -13.74 -17.87 1.84
N TRP A 28 -13.25 -17.12 2.84
CA TRP A 28 -12.29 -16.03 2.61
C TRP A 28 -10.98 -16.54 1.99
N LEU A 29 -10.47 -17.68 2.47
CA LEU A 29 -9.24 -18.28 1.95
C LEU A 29 -9.42 -18.80 0.51
N LEU A 30 -10.60 -19.34 0.18
CA LEU A 30 -10.92 -19.77 -1.18
C LEU A 30 -11.03 -18.58 -2.14
N GLU A 31 -11.59 -17.46 -1.68
CA GLU A 31 -11.60 -16.19 -2.43
C GLU A 31 -10.17 -15.69 -2.68
N GLU A 32 -9.30 -15.64 -1.66
CA GLU A 32 -7.90 -15.22 -1.78
C GLU A 32 -7.09 -16.13 -2.74
N ILE A 33 -7.33 -17.44 -2.72
CA ILE A 33 -6.67 -18.38 -3.63
C ILE A 33 -7.18 -18.22 -5.06
N ALA A 34 -8.49 -17.97 -5.25
CA ALA A 34 -9.11 -17.85 -6.55
C ALA A 34 -8.79 -16.52 -7.23
N GLU A 35 -8.74 -15.43 -6.45
CA GLU A 35 -8.40 -14.08 -6.89
C GLU A 35 -7.27 -13.51 -6.02
N PRO A 36 -6.01 -13.92 -6.23
CA PRO A 36 -4.85 -13.45 -5.45
C PRO A 36 -4.48 -11.97 -5.69
N GLY A 37 -5.44 -11.14 -6.13
CA GLY A 37 -5.25 -9.78 -6.63
C GLY A 37 -5.35 -8.68 -5.59
N HIS A 38 -5.74 -8.96 -4.33
CA HIS A 38 -5.87 -7.91 -3.31
C HIS A 38 -4.54 -7.22 -2.99
N LEU A 39 -3.39 -7.83 -3.35
CA LEU A 39 -2.07 -7.22 -3.21
C LEU A 39 -1.75 -6.19 -4.31
N GLU A 40 -2.37 -6.30 -5.49
CA GLU A 40 -2.19 -5.35 -6.60
C GLU A 40 -2.82 -3.99 -6.26
N ASP A 41 -3.88 -3.98 -5.43
CA ASP A 41 -4.52 -2.77 -4.92
C ASP A 41 -3.61 -1.92 -4.01
N PHE A 42 -2.48 -2.46 -3.54
CA PHE A 42 -1.52 -1.74 -2.70
C PHE A 42 -0.38 -1.08 -3.50
N VAL A 43 -0.30 -1.31 -4.81
CA VAL A 43 0.74 -0.70 -5.63
C VAL A 43 0.31 0.70 -6.06
N LEU A 44 1.04 1.71 -5.60
CA LEU A 44 0.85 3.09 -6.02
C LEU A 44 1.05 3.26 -7.53
N THR A 45 0.18 4.05 -8.13
CA THR A 45 0.32 4.54 -9.51
C THR A 45 1.49 5.53 -9.63
N ASP A 46 1.95 5.79 -10.85
CA ASP A 46 3.03 6.77 -11.09
C ASP A 46 2.67 8.17 -10.56
N GLU A 47 1.40 8.56 -10.63
CA GLU A 47 0.89 9.83 -10.10
C GLU A 47 0.93 9.85 -8.57
N GLU A 48 0.49 8.78 -7.91
CA GLU A 48 0.56 8.65 -6.44
C GLU A 48 2.01 8.63 -5.95
N ILE A 49 2.93 7.98 -6.67
CA ILE A 49 4.36 7.99 -6.36
C ILE A 49 4.96 9.40 -6.51
N ALA A 50 4.46 10.21 -7.45
CA ALA A 50 4.87 11.61 -7.57
C ALA A 50 4.49 12.42 -6.31
N HIS A 51 3.47 11.96 -5.58
CA HIS A 51 2.97 12.51 -4.31
C HIS A 51 3.33 11.64 -3.10
N LEU A 52 4.40 10.84 -3.16
CA LEU A 52 4.78 9.87 -2.11
C LEU A 52 4.71 10.40 -0.66
N GLU A 53 4.95 11.69 -0.44
CA GLU A 53 4.81 12.37 0.86
C GLU A 53 3.42 12.26 1.48
N SER A 54 2.34 12.13 0.70
CA SER A 54 0.97 12.02 1.21
C SER A 54 0.71 10.69 1.92
N PHE A 55 1.57 9.69 1.69
CA PHE A 55 1.50 8.36 2.31
C PHE A 55 2.40 8.22 3.54
N ILE A 56 2.99 9.33 4.02
CA ILE A 56 3.94 9.34 5.13
C ILE A 56 3.33 10.06 6.32
N GLU A 57 3.06 9.32 7.39
CA GLU A 57 2.45 9.87 8.61
C GLU A 57 3.35 10.87 9.35
N ASN A 58 4.66 10.66 9.33
CA ASN A 58 5.60 11.56 10.01
C ASN A 58 5.75 12.86 9.23
N GLU A 59 5.16 13.95 9.73
CA GLU A 59 5.13 15.27 9.05
C GLU A 59 6.51 15.79 8.63
N ARG A 60 7.52 15.61 9.49
CA ARG A 60 8.90 16.05 9.22
C ARG A 60 9.51 15.25 8.07
N LEU A 61 9.27 13.95 8.04
CA LEU A 61 9.70 13.07 6.95
C LEU A 61 8.93 13.34 5.66
N ALA A 62 7.61 13.53 5.75
CA ALA A 62 6.76 13.90 4.62
C ALA A 62 7.24 15.20 3.97
N THR A 63 7.53 16.22 4.77
CA THR A 63 8.09 17.49 4.28
C THR A 63 9.44 17.29 3.60
N ALA A 64 10.32 16.46 4.17
CA ALA A 64 11.61 16.16 3.55
C ALA A 64 11.46 15.43 2.20
N ILE A 65 10.54 14.46 2.11
CA ILE A 65 10.22 13.70 0.89
C ILE A 65 9.58 14.59 -0.17
N ALA A 66 8.74 15.54 0.22
CA ALA A 66 8.12 16.51 -0.70
C ALA A 66 9.16 17.32 -1.48
N THR A 67 10.38 17.50 -0.94
CA THR A 67 11.46 18.22 -1.63
C THR A 67 12.15 17.43 -2.73
N LEU A 68 11.85 16.14 -2.88
CA LEU A 68 12.50 15.24 -3.84
C LEU A 68 11.92 15.39 -5.24
N SER A 69 12.75 15.09 -6.24
CA SER A 69 12.25 14.93 -7.62
C SER A 69 11.41 13.66 -7.75
N ILE A 70 10.48 13.63 -8.72
CA ILE A 70 9.67 12.43 -9.01
C ILE A 70 10.55 11.20 -9.22
N ALA A 71 11.66 11.35 -9.96
CA ALA A 71 12.60 10.25 -10.18
C ALA A 71 13.29 9.75 -8.90
N ASP A 72 13.50 10.63 -7.92
CA ASP A 72 14.04 10.24 -6.62
C ASP A 72 12.96 9.53 -5.78
N LYS A 73 11.72 10.04 -5.76
CA LYS A 73 10.57 9.39 -5.09
C LYS A 73 10.32 8.00 -5.67
N MET A 74 10.35 7.87 -6.98
CA MET A 74 10.18 6.60 -7.70
C MET A 74 11.22 5.54 -7.31
N VAL A 75 12.50 5.91 -7.26
CA VAL A 75 13.56 4.98 -6.85
C VAL A 75 13.44 4.59 -5.37
N LEU A 76 12.97 5.50 -4.51
CA LEU A 76 12.73 5.18 -3.10
C LEU A 76 11.53 4.24 -2.94
N TYR A 77 10.43 4.51 -3.62
CA TYR A 77 9.24 3.66 -3.62
C TYR A 77 9.59 2.24 -4.10
N GLN A 78 10.24 2.12 -5.25
CA GLN A 78 10.64 0.81 -5.79
C GLN A 78 11.58 0.03 -4.87
N TYR A 79 12.47 0.71 -4.17
CA TYR A 79 13.44 0.05 -3.29
C TYR A 79 12.86 -0.33 -1.92
N TYR A 80 12.09 0.56 -1.30
CA TYR A 80 11.61 0.36 0.07
C TYR A 80 10.21 -0.23 0.17
N PHE A 81 9.35 0.03 -0.81
CA PHE A 81 7.98 -0.50 -0.83
C PHE A 81 7.88 -1.73 -1.73
N SER A 82 8.38 -1.65 -2.97
CA SER A 82 8.36 -2.81 -3.88
C SER A 82 9.50 -3.81 -3.64
N GLU A 83 10.35 -3.56 -2.64
CA GLU A 83 11.49 -4.41 -2.21
C GLU A 83 12.47 -4.81 -3.33
N LEU A 84 12.57 -3.99 -4.37
CA LEU A 84 13.46 -4.27 -5.49
C LEU A 84 14.88 -3.85 -5.17
N ASN A 85 15.85 -4.67 -5.56
CA ASN A 85 17.25 -4.30 -5.48
C ASN A 85 17.68 -3.37 -6.64
N ASP A 86 18.86 -2.77 -6.51
CA ASP A 86 19.42 -1.84 -7.50
C ASP A 86 19.49 -2.40 -8.93
N VAL A 87 19.73 -3.71 -9.06
CA VAL A 87 19.82 -4.40 -10.35
C VAL A 87 18.43 -4.54 -10.96
N GLU A 88 17.44 -4.97 -10.18
CA GLU A 88 16.04 -5.13 -10.63
C GLU A 88 15.44 -3.79 -11.06
N ILE A 89 15.64 -2.74 -10.27
CA ILE A 89 15.22 -1.38 -10.62
C ILE A 89 15.92 -0.90 -11.90
N GLY A 90 17.22 -1.17 -12.03
CA GLY A 90 18.00 -0.81 -13.21
C GLY A 90 17.45 -1.47 -14.48
N SER A 91 17.22 -2.78 -14.42
CA SER A 91 16.63 -3.57 -15.51
C SER A 91 15.26 -3.04 -15.92
N ARG A 92 14.38 -2.71 -14.96
CA ARG A 92 13.04 -2.16 -15.25
C ARG A 92 13.07 -0.77 -15.88
N THR A 93 14.05 0.06 -15.53
CA THR A 93 14.10 1.49 -15.93
C THR A 93 15.10 1.78 -17.05
N GLY A 94 15.75 0.76 -17.60
CA GLY A 94 16.82 0.93 -18.59
C GLY A 94 18.02 1.71 -18.02
N LYS A 95 18.34 1.51 -16.75
CA LYS A 95 19.45 2.16 -16.03
C LYS A 95 20.43 1.12 -15.48
N THR A 96 21.66 1.54 -15.22
CA THR A 96 22.63 0.69 -14.53
C THR A 96 22.32 0.63 -13.04
N SER A 97 22.62 -0.51 -12.40
CA SER A 97 22.48 -0.67 -10.93
C SER A 97 23.24 0.40 -10.15
N GLN A 98 24.45 0.76 -10.61
CA GLN A 98 25.25 1.84 -10.04
C GLN A 98 24.56 3.21 -10.15
N GLY A 99 23.89 3.48 -11.27
CA GLY A 99 23.12 4.71 -11.47
C GLY A 99 21.91 4.80 -10.54
N VAL A 100 21.19 3.69 -10.36
CA VAL A 100 20.07 3.59 -9.40
C VAL A 100 20.58 3.81 -7.98
N ASN A 101 21.64 3.10 -7.59
CA ASN A 101 22.24 3.20 -6.27
C ASN A 101 22.68 4.63 -5.94
N LYS A 102 23.36 5.28 -6.89
CA LYS A 102 23.78 6.68 -6.77
C LYS A 102 22.58 7.61 -6.58
N ARG A 103 21.49 7.39 -7.34
CA ARG A 103 20.25 8.17 -7.18
C ARG A 103 19.63 7.96 -5.80
N ARG A 104 19.46 6.71 -5.36
CA ARG A 104 18.91 6.39 -4.03
C ARG A 104 19.71 7.06 -2.93
N ARG A 105 21.05 6.91 -2.92
CA ARG A 105 21.92 7.55 -1.92
C ARG A 105 21.79 9.07 -1.89
N ARG A 106 21.71 9.71 -3.05
CA ARG A 106 21.49 11.16 -3.16
C ARG A 106 20.13 11.57 -2.59
N ALA A 107 19.07 10.83 -2.89
CA ALA A 107 17.73 11.08 -2.36
C ALA A 107 17.70 10.99 -0.83
N ILE A 108 18.30 9.93 -0.27
CA ILE A 108 18.43 9.75 1.20
C ILE A 108 19.24 10.88 1.82
N ALA A 109 20.36 11.28 1.23
CA ALA A 109 21.17 12.39 1.74
C ALA A 109 20.39 13.72 1.76
N ARG A 110 19.53 13.95 0.75
CA ARG A 110 18.65 15.13 0.71
C ARG A 110 17.56 15.06 1.77
N ILE A 111 16.90 13.92 1.94
CA ILE A 111 15.94 13.70 3.04
C ILE A 111 16.61 14.02 4.37
N LYS A 112 17.77 13.40 4.63
CA LYS A 112 18.51 13.57 5.89
C LYS A 112 18.82 15.05 6.16
N LYS A 113 19.35 15.76 5.16
CA LYS A 113 19.67 17.18 5.29
C LYS A 113 18.45 18.02 5.65
N VAL A 114 17.33 17.82 4.94
CA VAL A 114 16.10 18.59 5.19
C VAL A 114 15.52 18.22 6.55
N TYR A 115 15.40 16.93 6.82
CA TYR A 115 14.89 16.41 8.08
C TYR A 115 15.65 17.01 9.26
N GLU A 116 16.99 16.89 9.31
CA GLU A 116 17.82 17.41 10.41
C GLU A 116 17.78 18.94 10.55
N SER A 117 17.47 19.67 9.49
CA SER A 117 17.39 21.14 9.50
C SER A 117 16.06 21.72 9.97
N MET A 118 15.04 20.86 10.18
CA MET A 118 13.72 21.25 10.69
C MET A 118 13.63 21.22 12.21
#